data_AF-A0A640WAR1-F1
#
_entry.id   AF-A0A640WAR1-F1
#
_cell.length_a   1.000
_cell.length_b   1.000
_cell.length_c   1.000
_cell.angle_alpha   90.00
_cell.angle_beta   90.00
_cell.angle_gamma   90.00
#
_symmetry.space_group_name_H-M   'P 1'
#
loop_
_entity.id
_entity.type
_entity.pdbx_description
1 polymer ?
#
loop_
_entity_poly.entity_id
_entity_poly.type
_entity_poly.pdbx_seq_one_letter_code
_entity_poly.pdbx_strand_id
1 'polypeptide(L)'
;MNFRHLMLAMLIKFIQRFSSKETVVRGTRYILSKNVFHPKYFYTSEFMAENMEIKEGSIVLDMGTGSGIIAIEASRKASIVVAVDVNPEAIEIARKNAEINGRNNIIFIKATFFLLFRQ
;
A
#
# COMPACT_ATOMS: atom_id res chain seq x y z
N MET A 1 -5.31 9.06 23.19
CA MET A 1 -4.86 9.94 22.09
C MET A 1 -5.15 11.39 22.48
N ASN A 2 -4.14 12.26 22.48
CA ASN A 2 -4.21 13.67 22.89
C ASN A 2 -4.76 14.57 21.76
N PHE A 3 -5.36 15.71 22.14
CA PHE A 3 -6.13 16.59 21.25
C PHE A 3 -5.34 17.06 19.99
N ARG A 4 -4.04 17.31 20.13
CA ARG A 4 -3.16 17.66 18.99
C ARG A 4 -3.07 16.57 17.92
N HIS A 5 -2.99 15.30 18.33
CA HIS A 5 -2.89 14.18 17.38
C HIS A 5 -4.23 13.93 16.68
N LEU A 6 -5.34 14.10 17.39
CA LEU A 6 -6.67 14.05 16.79
C LEU A 6 -6.83 15.14 15.72
N MET A 7 -6.40 16.36 16.01
CA MET A 7 -6.47 17.47 15.04
C MET A 7 -5.59 17.27 13.82
N LEU A 8 -4.37 16.74 14.01
CA LEU A 8 -3.49 16.39 12.90
C LEU A 8 -4.10 15.30 12.01
N ALA A 9 -4.66 14.24 12.61
CA ALA A 9 -5.32 13.17 11.85
C ALA A 9 -6.55 13.68 11.08
N MET A 10 -7.33 14.58 11.67
CA MET A 10 -8.46 15.23 10.99
C MET A 10 -8.00 16.12 9.83
N LEU A 11 -6.92 16.88 10.00
CA LEU A 11 -6.34 17.70 8.94
C LEU A 11 -5.83 16.84 7.76
N ILE A 12 -5.13 15.74 8.06
CA ILE A 12 -4.67 14.77 7.04
C ILE A 12 -5.86 14.20 6.26
N LYS A 13 -6.92 13.76 6.95
CA LYS A 13 -8.14 13.26 6.30
C LYS A 13 -8.84 14.33 5.45
N PHE A 14 -8.86 15.57 5.93
CA PHE A 14 -9.44 16.69 5.20
C PHE A 14 -8.66 16.97 3.91
N ILE A 15 -7.33 17.02 3.99
CA ILE A 15 -6.45 17.20 2.81
C ILE A 15 -6.63 16.03 1.82
N GLN A 16 -6.72 14.79 2.31
CA GLN A 16 -6.95 13.61 1.47
C GLN A 16 -8.25 13.68 0.65
N ARG A 17 -9.26 14.44 1.11
CA ARG A 17 -10.52 14.60 0.39
C ARG A 17 -10.36 15.33 -0.95
N PHE A 18 -9.35 16.17 -1.07
CA PHE A 18 -9.04 16.96 -2.27
C PHE A 18 -7.93 16.34 -3.12
N SER A 19 -7.36 15.22 -2.70
CA SER A 19 -6.27 14.57 -3.42
C SER A 19 -6.75 13.87 -4.68
N SER A 20 -5.85 13.83 -5.67
CA SER A 20 -6.05 13.14 -6.94
C SER A 20 -6.43 11.67 -6.69
N LYS A 21 -7.38 11.15 -7.49
CA LYS A 21 -7.76 9.73 -7.47
C LYS A 21 -6.70 8.80 -8.05
N GLU A 22 -5.64 9.38 -8.61
CA GLU A 22 -4.56 8.65 -9.26
C GLU A 22 -3.23 9.36 -8.98
N THR A 23 -2.15 8.59 -9.06
CA THR A 23 -0.79 9.09 -8.95
C THR A 23 0.16 8.28 -9.83
N VAL A 24 1.34 8.81 -10.05
CA VAL A 24 2.44 8.13 -10.74
C VAL A 24 3.61 8.08 -9.79
N VAL A 25 4.11 6.88 -9.53
CA VAL A 25 5.33 6.65 -8.75
C VAL A 25 6.30 5.90 -9.64
N ARG A 26 7.49 6.47 -9.87
CA ARG A 26 8.52 5.89 -10.76
C ARG A 26 8.00 5.52 -12.16
N GLY A 27 7.18 6.37 -12.76
CA GLY A 27 6.57 6.13 -14.08
C GLY A 27 5.46 5.07 -14.10
N THR A 28 5.11 4.48 -12.96
CA THR A 28 4.05 3.48 -12.81
C THR A 28 2.79 4.14 -12.27
N ARG A 29 1.64 3.86 -12.88
CA ARG A 29 0.36 4.48 -12.52
C ARG A 29 -0.34 3.70 -11.40
N TYR A 30 -0.91 4.43 -10.46
CA TYR A 30 -1.66 3.88 -9.34
C TYR A 30 -2.98 4.62 -9.14
N ILE A 31 -4.05 3.88 -8.98
CA ILE A 31 -5.34 4.33 -8.47
C ILE A 31 -5.23 4.46 -6.95
N LEU A 32 -5.78 5.54 -6.42
CA LEU A 32 -5.83 5.86 -5.00
C LEU A 32 -7.27 5.86 -4.50
N SER A 33 -7.46 5.38 -3.28
CA SER A 33 -8.68 5.61 -2.51
C SER A 33 -8.41 6.60 -1.37
N LYS A 34 -9.42 7.39 -1.05
CA LYS A 34 -9.43 8.32 0.10
C LYS A 34 -9.44 7.60 1.45
N ASN A 35 -9.78 6.32 1.46
CA ASN A 35 -9.81 5.48 2.67
C ASN A 35 -8.55 4.60 2.80
N VAL A 36 -7.61 4.73 1.85
CA VAL A 36 -6.34 4.00 1.83
C VAL A 36 -5.22 5.02 2.05
N PHE A 37 -4.16 4.62 2.74
CA PHE A 37 -3.04 5.50 3.04
C PHE A 37 -2.48 6.15 1.76
N HIS A 38 -2.42 7.49 1.75
CA HIS A 38 -2.17 8.24 0.54
C HIS A 38 -0.66 8.43 0.29
N PRO A 39 -0.08 7.78 -0.74
CA PRO A 39 1.38 7.70 -0.94
C PRO A 39 2.03 9.06 -1.26
N LYS A 40 1.32 9.99 -1.92
CA LYS A 40 1.88 11.31 -2.28
C LYS A 40 2.23 12.23 -1.10
N TYR A 41 1.61 12.04 0.07
CA TYR A 41 1.89 12.87 1.24
C TYR A 41 3.02 12.31 2.10
N PHE A 42 3.37 11.05 1.87
CA PHE A 42 4.34 10.31 2.66
C PHE A 42 5.29 9.65 1.65
N TYR A 43 6.37 10.36 1.30
CA TYR A 43 7.45 9.90 0.39
C TYR A 43 8.03 8.52 0.74
N THR A 44 7.61 7.94 1.87
CA THR A 44 7.89 6.59 2.33
C THR A 44 7.69 5.52 1.25
N SER A 45 6.64 5.59 0.42
CA SER A 45 6.43 4.56 -0.61
C SER A 45 7.49 4.60 -1.72
N GLU A 46 7.88 5.80 -2.16
CA GLU A 46 8.94 5.98 -3.16
C GLU A 46 10.31 5.62 -2.56
N PHE A 47 10.59 6.11 -1.36
CA PHE A 47 11.81 5.80 -0.62
C PHE A 47 11.99 4.29 -0.40
N MET A 48 10.94 3.58 0.03
CA MET A 48 11.01 2.13 0.19
C MET A 48 11.22 1.44 -1.16
N ALA A 49 10.48 1.83 -2.20
CA ALA A 49 10.67 1.27 -3.54
C ALA A 49 12.11 1.40 -4.08
N GLU A 50 12.81 2.47 -3.72
CA GLU A 50 14.22 2.69 -4.09
C GLU A 50 15.20 1.86 -3.26
N ASN A 51 14.93 1.68 -1.97
CA ASN A 51 15.88 1.11 -1.02
C ASN A 51 15.59 -0.36 -0.67
N MET A 52 14.58 -0.98 -1.29
CA MET A 52 14.28 -2.39 -1.11
C MET A 52 15.35 -3.29 -1.76
N GLU A 53 15.99 -4.13 -0.94
CA GLU A 53 16.82 -5.22 -1.41
C GLU A 53 15.97 -6.50 -1.58
N ILE A 54 15.61 -6.80 -2.82
CA ILE A 54 14.84 -8.00 -3.16
C ILE A 54 15.72 -8.92 -3.99
N LYS A 55 15.94 -10.12 -3.47
CA LYS A 55 16.64 -11.19 -4.19
C LYS A 55 15.75 -11.72 -5.32
N GLU A 56 16.33 -11.90 -6.50
CA GLU A 56 15.62 -12.44 -7.66
C GLU A 56 15.01 -13.81 -7.35
N GLY A 57 13.75 -14.01 -7.71
CA GLY A 57 13.00 -15.24 -7.46
C GLY A 57 12.62 -15.50 -6.00
N SER A 58 12.88 -14.56 -5.07
CA SER A 58 12.47 -14.70 -3.67
C SER A 58 10.96 -14.59 -3.46
N ILE A 59 10.49 -15.01 -2.29
CA ILE A 59 9.12 -14.78 -1.82
C ILE A 59 9.15 -13.57 -0.88
N VAL A 60 8.29 -12.58 -1.13
CA VAL A 60 8.24 -11.31 -0.39
C VAL A 60 6.91 -11.17 0.33
N LEU A 61 6.93 -10.64 1.56
CA LEU A 61 5.73 -10.23 2.31
C LEU A 61 5.67 -8.70 2.35
N ASP A 62 4.56 -8.13 1.88
CA ASP A 62 4.22 -6.71 2.01
C ASP A 62 3.09 -6.57 3.05
N MET A 63 3.46 -6.24 4.29
CA MET A 63 2.54 -6.09 5.42
C MET A 63 2.06 -4.63 5.52
N GLY A 64 0.74 -4.42 5.44
CA GLY A 64 0.15 -3.09 5.33
C GLY A 64 0.23 -2.55 3.89
N THR A 65 -0.13 -3.38 2.91
CA THR A 65 0.12 -3.11 1.49
C THR A 65 -0.54 -1.83 0.97
N GLY A 66 -1.61 -1.34 1.59
CA GLY A 66 -2.26 -0.09 1.23
C GLY A 66 -2.70 -0.07 -0.23
N SER A 67 -2.14 0.83 -1.04
CA SER A 67 -2.45 0.92 -2.48
C SER A 67 -1.68 -0.10 -3.33
N GLY A 68 -0.83 -0.94 -2.73
CA GLY A 68 -0.07 -1.99 -3.42
C GLY A 68 1.23 -1.54 -4.08
N ILE A 69 1.69 -0.30 -3.87
CA ILE A 69 2.89 0.23 -4.54
C ILE A 69 4.12 -0.63 -4.24
N ILE A 70 4.34 -0.96 -2.96
CA ILE A 70 5.49 -1.77 -2.55
C ILE A 70 5.38 -3.20 -3.07
N ALA A 71 4.20 -3.84 -2.93
CA ALA A 71 3.95 -5.15 -3.51
C ALA A 71 4.19 -5.20 -5.03
N ILE A 72 3.72 -4.20 -5.77
CA ILE A 72 3.88 -4.12 -7.23
C ILE A 72 5.35 -3.94 -7.62
N GLU A 73 6.07 -3.06 -6.95
CA GLU A 73 7.50 -2.89 -7.21
C GLU A 73 8.31 -4.15 -6.84
N ALA A 74 7.96 -4.80 -5.73
CA ALA A 74 8.58 -6.06 -5.31
C ALA A 74 8.35 -7.20 -6.30
N SER A 75 7.14 -7.25 -6.89
CA SER A 75 6.73 -8.29 -7.84
C SER A 75 7.55 -8.30 -9.14
N ARG A 76 8.33 -7.25 -9.41
CA ARG A 76 9.22 -7.16 -10.57
C ARG A 76 10.44 -8.08 -10.48
N LYS A 77 10.84 -8.47 -9.26
CA LYS A 77 12.01 -9.33 -8.96
C LYS A 77 11.64 -10.59 -8.17
N ALA A 78 10.60 -10.52 -7.35
CA ALA A 78 10.12 -11.65 -6.57
C ALA A 78 9.44 -12.69 -7.46
N SER A 79 9.56 -13.97 -7.11
CA SER A 79 8.75 -15.02 -7.73
C SER A 79 7.28 -14.89 -7.32
N ILE A 80 7.04 -14.59 -6.03
CA ILE A 80 5.71 -14.39 -5.45
C ILE A 80 5.80 -13.26 -4.42
N VAL A 81 4.80 -12.38 -4.43
CA VAL A 81 4.57 -11.41 -3.36
C VAL A 81 3.27 -11.76 -2.63
N VAL A 82 3.30 -11.79 -1.30
CA VAL A 82 2.12 -11.86 -0.45
C VAL A 82 1.85 -10.47 0.09
N ALA A 83 0.75 -9.85 -0.32
CA ALA A 83 0.36 -8.51 0.06
C ALA A 83 -0.80 -8.57 1.07
N VAL A 84 -0.59 -8.05 2.27
CA VAL A 84 -1.53 -8.15 3.39
C VAL A 84 -1.98 -6.77 3.83
N ASP A 85 -3.28 -6.59 4.06
CA ASP A 85 -3.82 -5.39 4.70
C ASP A 85 -5.05 -5.73 5.54
N VAL A 86 -5.28 -4.97 6.61
CA VAL A 86 -6.48 -5.10 7.44
C VAL A 86 -7.71 -4.46 6.78
N ASN A 87 -7.48 -3.43 5.96
CA ASN A 87 -8.52 -2.70 5.26
C ASN A 87 -8.92 -3.46 3.98
N PRO A 88 -10.17 -3.96 3.87
CA PRO A 88 -10.62 -4.63 2.65
C PRO A 88 -10.58 -3.72 1.42
N GLU A 89 -10.74 -2.40 1.58
CA GLU A 89 -10.65 -1.46 0.47
C GLU A 89 -9.21 -1.31 -0.03
N ALA A 90 -8.21 -1.39 0.85
CA ALA A 90 -6.81 -1.41 0.45
C ALA A 90 -6.51 -2.63 -0.42
N ILE A 91 -6.98 -3.81 -0.02
CA ILE A 91 -6.86 -5.05 -0.81
C ILE A 91 -7.47 -4.90 -2.21
N GLU A 92 -8.65 -4.29 -2.30
CA GLU A 92 -9.32 -4.08 -3.59
C GLU A 92 -8.57 -3.09 -4.49
N ILE A 93 -8.07 -2.00 -3.93
CA ILE A 93 -7.27 -1.00 -4.67
C ILE A 93 -5.92 -1.58 -5.11
N ALA A 94 -5.24 -2.30 -4.23
CA ALA A 94 -3.97 -2.94 -4.52
C ALA A 94 -4.12 -3.98 -5.65
N ARG A 95 -5.21 -4.76 -5.64
CA ARG A 95 -5.52 -5.70 -6.73
C ARG A 95 -5.71 -4.99 -8.06
N LYS A 96 -6.53 -3.93 -8.10
CA LYS A 96 -6.73 -3.12 -9.32
C LYS A 96 -5.43 -2.53 -9.84
N ASN A 97 -4.58 -2.04 -8.95
CA ASN A 97 -3.27 -1.52 -9.34
C ASN A 97 -2.36 -2.61 -9.90
N ALA A 98 -2.40 -3.83 -9.35
CA ALA A 98 -1.64 -4.94 -9.89
C ALA A 98 -2.13 -5.33 -11.29
N GLU A 99 -3.44 -5.40 -11.50
CA GLU A 99 -4.07 -5.68 -12.80
C GLU A 99 -3.65 -4.65 -13.87
N ILE A 100 -3.76 -3.34 -13.56
CA ILE A 100 -3.39 -2.27 -14.49
C ILE A 100 -1.89 -2.28 -14.82
N ASN A 101 -1.06 -2.73 -13.88
CA ASN A 101 0.39 -2.83 -14.06
C ASN A 101 0.86 -4.22 -14.51
N GLY A 102 -0.07 -5.11 -14.90
CA GLY A 102 0.23 -6.42 -15.46
C GLY A 102 0.94 -7.37 -14.48
N ARG A 103 0.69 -7.25 -13.18
CA ARG A 103 1.32 -8.08 -12.13
C ARG A 103 0.38 -9.16 -11.67
N ASN A 104 0.72 -10.40 -12.01
CA ASN A 104 -0.08 -11.61 -11.72
C ASN A 104 0.54 -12.51 -10.64
N ASN A 105 1.75 -12.19 -10.17
CA ASN A 105 2.50 -12.93 -9.16
C ASN A 105 2.33 -12.34 -7.74
N ILE A 106 1.18 -11.71 -7.47
CA ILE A 106 0.85 -11.11 -6.17
C ILE A 106 -0.41 -11.76 -5.60
N ILE A 107 -0.30 -12.27 -4.38
CA ILE A 107 -1.40 -12.83 -3.61
C ILE A 107 -1.88 -11.78 -2.60
N PHE A 108 -3.16 -11.39 -2.67
CA PHE A 108 -3.73 -10.40 -1.78
C PHE A 108 -4.57 -11.04 -0.68
N ILE A 109 -4.27 -10.72 0.58
CA ILE A 109 -4.90 -11.33 1.76
C ILE A 109 -5.39 -10.23 2.71
N LYS A 110 -6.67 -10.26 3.05
CA LYS A 110 -7.18 -9.46 4.17
C LYS A 110 -6.81 -10.16 5.49
N ALA A 111 -5.89 -9.59 6.25
CA ALA A 111 -5.52 -10.11 7.57
C ALA A 111 -5.00 -9.01 8.50
N THR A 112 -4.93 -9.33 9.79
CA THR A 112 -4.28 -8.50 10.81
C THR A 112 -2.90 -9.09 11.14
N PHE A 113 -1.95 -8.24 11.53
CA PHE A 113 -0.58 -8.66 11.84
C PHE A 113 -0.52 -9.52 13.10
N PHE A 114 -1.18 -9.08 14.18
CA PHE A 114 -1.39 -9.86 15.40
C PHE A 114 -2.84 -9.71 15.87
N LEU A 115 -3.44 -10.79 16.37
CA LEU A 115 -4.60 -10.72 17.26
C LEU A 115 -4.05 -10.75 18.69
N LEU A 116 -3.77 -9.59 19.27
CA LEU A 116 -3.56 -9.50 20.71
C LEU A 116 -4.96 -9.47 21.35
N PHE A 117 -5.38 -10.62 21.88
CA PHE A 117 -6.62 -10.83 22.63
C PHE A 117 -7.93 -10.68 21.83
N ARG A 118 -8.55 -11.81 21.50
CA ARG A 118 -10.01 -11.89 21.48
C ARG A 118 -10.46 -12.17 22.92
N GLN A 119 -11.01 -11.15 23.58
CA GLN A 119 -11.99 -11.33 24.66
C GLN A 119 -13.32 -10.80 24.15
#